data_AF-A0A6B2C4Y0-F1
#
_entry.id   AF-A0A6B2C4Y0-F1
#
_cell.length_a   1.000
_cell.length_b   1.000
_cell.length_c   1.000
_cell.angle_alpha   90.00
_cell.angle_beta   90.00
_cell.angle_gamma   90.00
#
_symmetry.space_group_name_H-M   'P 1'
#
loop_
_entity.id
_entity.type
_entity.pdbx_description
1 polymer ?
#
loop_
_entity_poly.entity_id
_entity_poly.type
_entity_poly.pdbx_seq_one_letter_code
_entity_poly.pdbx_strand_id
1 'polypeptide(L)'
;MDFSKYIQDPKVKALFQDRADADLLRGDALIDIKTVHECEITKYYWGQIVGYLVLAQISREHGSFPEVREAGFYFARHGYVWTFPAEYVYKHKNYPEVRNLLVTKFFEALLGEKR
;
A
#
# COMPACT_ATOMS: atom_id res chain seq x y z
N MET A 1 2.29 4.73 20.41
CA MET A 1 3.63 5.36 20.34
C MET A 1 3.87 5.71 18.89
N ASP A 2 4.28 6.94 18.56
CA ASP A 2 4.54 7.33 17.17
C ASP A 2 5.90 6.77 16.71
N PHE A 3 5.87 5.81 15.79
CA PHE A 3 7.07 5.22 15.22
C PHE A 3 7.50 5.83 13.88
N SER A 4 6.74 6.81 13.35
CA SER A 4 7.06 7.45 12.06
C SER A 4 8.45 8.11 12.05
N LYS A 5 8.88 8.64 13.20
CA LYS A 5 10.23 9.20 13.39
C LYS A 5 11.37 8.21 13.18
N TYR A 6 11.10 6.91 13.29
CA TYR A 6 12.10 5.87 13.07
C TYR A 6 12.14 5.36 11.64
N ILE A 7 11.29 5.85 10.72
CA ILE A 7 11.32 5.40 9.32
C ILE A 7 12.67 5.68 8.64
N GLN A 8 13.43 6.63 9.17
CA GLN A 8 14.78 6.96 8.69
C GLN A 8 15.89 6.11 9.33
N ASP A 9 15.60 5.34 10.38
CA ASP A 9 16.56 4.46 11.04
C ASP A 9 16.98 3.31 10.08
N PRO A 10 18.27 3.05 9.86
CA PRO A 10 18.74 1.98 8.98
C PRO A 10 18.18 0.59 9.28
N LYS A 11 17.95 0.25 10.55
CA LYS A 11 17.37 -1.05 10.94
C LYS A 11 15.89 -1.14 10.56
N VAL A 12 15.22 -0.01 10.52
CA VAL A 12 13.83 0.14 10.10
C VAL A 12 13.72 0.10 8.58
N LYS A 13 14.64 0.78 7.89
CA LYS A 13 14.74 0.76 6.43
C LYS A 13 14.79 -0.66 5.89
N ALA A 14 15.61 -1.52 6.50
CA ALA A 14 15.72 -2.93 6.11
C ALA A 14 14.42 -3.74 6.30
N LEU A 15 13.49 -3.29 7.14
CA LEU A 15 12.22 -3.98 7.38
C LEU A 15 11.18 -3.72 6.29
N PHE A 16 11.27 -2.59 5.58
CA PHE A 16 10.35 -2.25 4.48
C PHE A 16 10.90 -2.65 3.11
N GLN A 17 12.20 -2.94 3.03
CA GLN A 17 12.83 -3.49 1.84
C GLN A 17 12.15 -4.81 1.46
N ASP A 18 11.69 -4.91 0.22
CA ASP A 18 11.03 -6.09 -0.37
C ASP A 18 9.70 -6.51 0.33
N ARG A 19 9.04 -5.60 1.05
CA ARG A 19 7.74 -5.88 1.73
C ARG A 19 6.53 -5.26 1.05
N ALA A 20 6.71 -4.47 0.00
CA ALA A 20 5.60 -4.07 -0.84
C ALA A 20 5.20 -5.25 -1.73
N ASP A 21 4.18 -5.98 -1.30
CA ASP A 21 3.54 -7.02 -2.09
C ASP A 21 2.27 -6.47 -2.74
N ALA A 22 2.05 -6.82 -4.00
CA ALA A 22 0.90 -6.42 -4.79
C ALA A 22 0.54 -7.56 -5.74
N ASP A 23 -0.76 -7.80 -5.96
CA ASP A 23 -1.20 -8.91 -6.81
C ASP A 23 -0.66 -8.80 -8.24
N LEU A 24 -0.64 -7.58 -8.81
CA LEU A 24 -0.09 -7.33 -10.12
C LEU A 24 0.47 -5.90 -10.24
N LEU A 25 1.69 -5.80 -10.76
CA LEU A 25 2.24 -4.56 -11.33
C LEU A 25 2.31 -4.69 -12.85
N ARG A 26 1.69 -3.74 -13.57
CA ARG A 26 1.76 -3.65 -15.03
C ARG A 26 2.22 -2.25 -15.43
N GLY A 27 3.49 -2.11 -15.78
CA GLY A 27 4.08 -0.79 -16.00
C GLY A 27 4.10 0.01 -14.70
N ASP A 28 3.40 1.14 -14.67
CA ASP A 28 3.21 2.01 -13.51
C ASP A 28 1.83 1.84 -12.83
N ALA A 29 1.06 0.80 -13.21
CA ALA A 29 -0.23 0.48 -12.62
C ALA A 29 -0.14 -0.66 -11.59
N LEU A 30 -0.65 -0.41 -10.38
CA LEU A 30 -0.83 -1.42 -9.32
C LEU A 30 -2.28 -1.93 -9.31
N ILE A 31 -2.47 -3.22 -9.56
CA ILE A 31 -3.78 -3.86 -9.64
C ILE A 31 -3.93 -4.90 -8.52
N ASP A 32 -5.02 -4.78 -7.76
CA ASP A 32 -5.49 -5.75 -6.76
C ASP A 32 -6.60 -6.63 -7.37
N ILE A 33 -6.48 -7.95 -7.28
CA ILE A 33 -7.38 -8.89 -7.97
C ILE A 33 -8.50 -9.32 -7.03
N LYS A 34 -9.74 -9.00 -7.39
CA LYS A 34 -10.94 -9.36 -6.63
C LYS A 34 -11.74 -10.46 -7.31
N THR A 35 -11.88 -11.59 -6.63
CA THR A 35 -12.74 -12.70 -7.04
C THR A 35 -14.02 -12.69 -6.19
N VAL A 36 -14.94 -11.80 -6.53
CA VAL A 36 -16.14 -11.50 -5.75
C VAL A 36 -17.41 -11.75 -6.56
N HIS A 37 -18.54 -11.96 -5.89
CA HIS A 37 -19.84 -12.13 -6.55
C HIS A 37 -20.46 -10.78 -6.98
N GLU A 38 -20.37 -9.77 -6.12
CA GLU A 38 -20.82 -8.41 -6.41
C GLU A 38 -19.64 -7.55 -6.88
N CYS A 39 -19.80 -6.87 -8.02
CA CYS A 39 -18.77 -6.01 -8.60
C CYS A 39 -18.78 -4.62 -7.95
N GLU A 40 -18.41 -4.57 -6.67
CA GLU A 40 -18.41 -3.33 -5.89
C GLU A 40 -17.08 -3.04 -5.20
N ILE A 41 -16.79 -1.75 -5.03
CA ILE A 41 -15.65 -1.27 -4.24
C ILE A 41 -16.13 -1.04 -2.81
N THR A 42 -15.80 -1.96 -1.91
CA THR A 42 -16.10 -1.82 -0.49
C THR A 42 -15.09 -0.90 0.21
N LYS A 43 -15.46 -0.37 1.38
CA LYS A 43 -14.52 0.38 2.25
C LYS A 43 -13.27 -0.44 2.60
N TYR A 44 -13.43 -1.76 2.73
CA TYR A 44 -12.33 -2.67 3.03
C TYR A 44 -11.36 -2.75 1.84
N TYR A 45 -11.86 -2.98 0.62
CA TYR A 45 -11.00 -3.03 -0.59
C TYR A 45 -10.29 -1.70 -0.83
N TRP A 46 -10.99 -0.59 -0.62
CA TRP A 46 -10.38 0.73 -0.68
C TRP A 46 -9.24 0.89 0.34
N GLY A 47 -9.45 0.46 1.58
CA GLY A 47 -8.40 0.46 2.61
C GLY A 47 -7.18 -0.39 2.23
N GLN A 48 -7.40 -1.57 1.63
CA GLN A 48 -6.32 -2.44 1.16
C GLN A 48 -5.47 -1.75 0.08
N ILE A 49 -6.09 -1.22 -0.97
CA ILE A 49 -5.34 -0.60 -2.07
C ILE A 49 -4.63 0.69 -1.63
N VAL A 50 -5.22 1.48 -0.73
CA VAL A 50 -4.55 2.62 -0.10
C VAL A 50 -3.31 2.14 0.68
N GLY A 51 -3.43 1.04 1.42
CA GLY A 51 -2.30 0.42 2.13
C GLY A 51 -1.17 0.03 1.19
N TYR A 52 -1.49 -0.63 0.07
CA TYR A 52 -0.51 -0.97 -0.96
C TYR A 52 0.18 0.26 -1.54
N LEU A 53 -0.56 1.31 -1.84
CA LEU A 53 0.02 2.55 -2.36
C LEU A 53 0.97 3.22 -1.37
N VAL A 54 0.63 3.23 -0.07
CA VAL A 54 1.51 3.75 0.98
C VAL A 54 2.80 2.91 1.08
N LEU A 55 2.68 1.57 1.09
CA LEU A 55 3.83 0.68 1.15
C LEU A 55 4.72 0.78 -0.10
N ALA A 56 4.12 0.89 -1.28
CA ALA A 56 4.80 1.12 -2.54
C ALA A 56 5.59 2.45 -2.50
N GLN A 57 4.99 3.52 -2.00
CA GLN A 57 5.68 4.81 -1.87
C GLN A 57 6.84 4.76 -0.89
N ILE A 58 6.66 4.14 0.29
CA ILE A 58 7.74 3.94 1.27
C ILE A 58 8.87 3.11 0.66
N SER A 59 8.55 1.99 0.00
CA SER A 59 9.54 1.11 -0.62
C SER A 59 10.28 1.81 -1.76
N ARG A 60 9.60 2.67 -2.53
CA ARG A 60 10.20 3.52 -3.55
C ARG A 60 11.13 4.58 -2.97
N GLU A 61 10.75 5.23 -1.85
CA GLU A 61 11.64 6.14 -1.10
C GLU A 61 12.94 5.43 -0.66
N HIS A 62 12.92 4.10 -0.60
CA HIS A 62 14.07 3.24 -0.30
C HIS A 62 14.70 2.58 -1.54
N GLY A 63 14.25 2.90 -2.75
CA GLY A 63 14.81 2.40 -4.01
C GLY A 63 14.46 0.96 -4.37
N SER A 64 13.52 0.33 -3.67
CA SER A 64 13.15 -1.09 -3.88
C SER A 64 11.81 -1.30 -4.59
N PHE A 65 11.17 -0.23 -5.08
CA PHE A 65 9.87 -0.32 -5.78
C PHE A 65 9.73 0.75 -6.87
N PRO A 66 9.11 0.45 -8.03
CA PRO A 66 8.89 1.43 -9.10
C PRO A 66 7.91 2.54 -8.69
N GLU A 67 7.85 3.60 -9.51
CA GLU A 67 6.80 4.61 -9.38
C GLU A 67 5.44 4.03 -9.79
N VAL A 68 4.46 4.12 -8.89
CA VAL A 68 3.06 3.78 -9.16
C VAL A 68 2.30 5.06 -9.50
N ARG A 69 1.75 5.14 -10.70
CA ARG A 69 0.96 6.29 -11.19
C ARG A 69 -0.52 5.99 -11.27
N GLU A 70 -0.88 4.74 -11.51
CA GLU A 70 -2.27 4.26 -11.49
C GLU A 70 -2.43 3.13 -10.48
N ALA A 71 -3.63 3.02 -9.93
CA ALA A 71 -4.01 1.93 -9.05
C ALA A 71 -5.43 1.47 -9.38
N GLY A 72 -5.76 0.22 -9.11
CA GLY A 72 -7.10 -0.26 -9.38
C GLY A 72 -7.39 -1.69 -8.97
N PHE A 73 -8.59 -2.12 -9.32
CA PHE A 73 -9.07 -3.47 -9.08
C PHE A 73 -9.33 -4.18 -10.40
N TYR A 74 -8.96 -5.46 -10.45
CA TYR A 74 -9.44 -6.37 -11.47
C TYR A 74 -10.47 -7.33 -10.85
N PHE A 75 -11.74 -7.18 -11.24
CA PHE A 75 -12.85 -8.01 -10.81
C PHE A 75 -12.93 -9.26 -11.68
N ALA A 76 -12.19 -10.32 -11.30
CA ALA A 76 -11.93 -11.48 -12.14
C ALA A 76 -13.20 -12.22 -12.61
N ARG A 77 -14.22 -12.35 -11.74
CA ARG A 77 -15.51 -12.98 -12.11
C ARG A 77 -16.34 -12.16 -13.10
N HIS A 78 -16.03 -10.88 -13.22
CA HIS A 78 -16.77 -9.94 -14.06
C HIS A 78 -15.97 -9.51 -15.30
N GLY A 79 -14.69 -9.90 -15.41
CA GLY A 79 -13.82 -9.49 -16.52
C GLY A 79 -13.63 -7.98 -16.61
N TYR A 80 -13.74 -7.27 -15.47
CA TYR A 80 -13.79 -5.82 -15.43
C TYR A 80 -12.60 -5.23 -14.68
N VAL A 81 -11.96 -4.22 -15.25
CA VAL A 81 -10.88 -3.45 -14.64
C VAL A 81 -11.39 -2.05 -14.34
N TRP A 82 -11.19 -1.60 -13.11
CA TRP A 82 -11.42 -0.22 -12.71
C TRP A 82 -10.14 0.36 -12.12
N THR A 83 -9.71 1.53 -12.63
CA THR A 83 -8.49 2.20 -12.19
C THR A 83 -8.76 3.66 -11.80
N PHE A 84 -7.81 4.22 -11.05
CA PHE A 84 -7.77 5.63 -10.67
C PHE A 84 -6.31 6.12 -10.55
N PRO A 85 -6.05 7.44 -10.68
CA PRO A 85 -4.72 8.01 -10.47
C PRO A 85 -4.26 7.84 -9.01
N ALA A 86 -3.07 7.29 -8.81
CA ALA A 86 -2.49 7.07 -7.48
C ALA A 86 -2.30 8.40 -6.70
N GLU A 87 -2.13 9.51 -7.42
CA GLU A 87 -2.04 10.84 -6.82
C GLU A 87 -3.26 11.23 -5.98
N TYR A 88 -4.44 10.64 -6.24
CA TYR A 88 -5.64 10.87 -5.43
C TYR A 88 -5.42 10.44 -3.97
N VAL A 89 -4.58 9.43 -3.75
CA VAL A 89 -4.17 8.98 -2.42
C VAL A 89 -2.99 9.80 -1.92
N TYR A 90 -1.93 9.94 -2.72
CA TYR A 90 -0.68 10.59 -2.29
C TYR A 90 -0.85 12.08 -1.93
N LYS A 91 -1.74 12.80 -2.62
CA LYS A 91 -2.00 14.22 -2.39
C LYS A 91 -3.13 14.47 -1.40
N HIS A 92 -3.77 13.41 -0.89
CA HIS A 92 -4.87 13.59 0.06
C HIS A 92 -4.36 14.19 1.37
N LYS A 93 -5.08 15.17 1.93
CA LYS A 93 -4.67 15.90 3.15
C LYS A 93 -4.38 15.01 4.36
N ASN A 94 -5.06 13.86 4.46
CA ASN A 94 -4.89 12.90 5.55
C ASN A 94 -3.81 11.84 5.27
N TYR A 95 -3.15 11.89 4.11
CA TYR A 95 -2.13 10.90 3.73
C TYR A 95 -1.01 10.75 4.79
N PRO A 96 -0.43 11.83 5.36
CA PRO A 96 0.63 11.69 6.36
C PRO A 96 0.17 10.92 7.61
N GLU A 97 -1.08 11.14 8.04
CA GLU A 97 -1.66 10.44 9.19
C GLU A 97 -1.82 8.95 8.92
N VAL A 98 -2.39 8.60 7.76
CA VAL A 98 -2.57 7.19 7.34
C VAL A 98 -1.21 6.48 7.19
N ARG A 99 -0.23 7.15 6.57
CA ARG A 99 1.15 6.64 6.46
C ARG A 99 1.75 6.35 7.82
N ASN A 100 1.64 7.29 8.77
CA ASN A 100 2.20 7.15 10.11
C ASN A 100 1.50 6.02 10.90
N LEU A 101 0.18 5.88 10.74
CA LEU A 101 -0.58 4.80 11.36
C LEU A 101 -0.13 3.43 10.82
N LEU A 102 0.00 3.28 9.50
CA LEU A 102 0.43 2.03 8.88
C LEU A 102 1.84 1.62 9.33
N VAL A 103 2.78 2.58 9.34
CA VAL A 103 4.15 2.36 9.83
C VAL A 103 4.13 1.93 11.29
N THR A 104 3.38 2.64 12.14
CA THR A 104 3.23 2.31 13.56
C THR A 104 2.69 0.89 13.76
N LYS A 105 1.64 0.51 13.03
CA LYS A 105 1.03 -0.83 13.12
C LYS A 105 1.96 -1.93 12.66
N PHE A 106 2.72 -1.68 11.58
CA PHE A 106 3.73 -2.62 11.09
C PHE A 106 4.82 -2.89 12.13
N PHE A 107 5.28 -1.84 12.82
CA PHE A 107 6.23 -2.00 13.93
C PHE A 107 5.65 -2.73 15.13
N GLU A 108 4.42 -2.40 15.53
CA GLU A 108 3.74 -3.09 16.63
C GLU A 108 3.63 -4.59 16.34
N ALA A 109 3.30 -4.97 15.10
CA ALA A 109 3.26 -6.37 14.67
C ALA A 109 4.65 -7.03 14.75
N LEU A 110 5.69 -6.42 14.16
CA LEU A 110 7.06 -6.96 14.18
C LEU A 110 7.65 -7.10 15.58
N LEU A 111 7.34 -6.17 16.49
CA LEU A 111 7.78 -6.23 17.88
C LEU A 111 6.96 -7.24 18.70
N GLY A 112 5.69 -7.43 18.35
CA GLY A 112 4.81 -8.43 18.95
C GLY A 112 5.16 -9.87 18.57
N GLU A 113 5.66 -10.10 17.36
CA GLU A 113 6.14 -11.42 16.90
C GLU A 113 7.42 -11.90 17.59
N LYS A 114 8.17 -11.00 18.25
CA LYS A 114 9.40 -11.32 18.99
C LYS A 114 9.17 -11.69 20.47
N ARG A 115 7.92 -11.90 20.90
CA ARG A 115 7.56 -12.32 22.27
C ARG A 115 7.09 -13.76 22.32
#